data_AF-A0A2T0TC51-F1
#
_entry.id   AF-A0A2T0TC51-F1
#
_cell.length_a   1.000
_cell.length_b   1.000
_cell.length_c   1.000
_cell.angle_alpha   90.00
_cell.angle_beta   90.00
_cell.angle_gamma   90.00
#
_symmetry.space_group_name_H-M   'P 1'
#
loop_
_entity.id
_entity.type
_entity.pdbx_description
1 polymer ?
#
loop_
_entity_poly.entity_id
_entity_poly.type
_entity_poly.pdbx_seq_one_letter_code
_entity_poly.pdbx_strand_id
1 'polypeptide(L)'
;MPRLLRALPDAEDFYFDAISQIRMGTWSRGRVTLVGDAGYCPGPAVGGGTSLAVVGAHLLAATVAEAGRDPAAGFAAYERAMAEPVRQSRRVGPAVLRTLVPGSRAQVWLTPRVLQTLTSLPGPLRRRLTAYGGGPARMLGAVVLPDDDRLPTVP
;
A
#
# COMPACT_ATOMS: atom_id res chain seq x y z
N MET A 1 -13.90 -19.41 13.95
CA MET A 1 -12.76 -20.21 13.48
C MET A 1 -13.11 -21.61 12.99
N PRO A 2 -13.90 -22.46 13.71
CA PRO A 2 -14.13 -23.85 13.30
C PRO A 2 -14.82 -24.01 11.94
N ARG A 3 -15.69 -23.08 11.55
CA ARG A 3 -16.40 -23.11 10.26
C ARG A 3 -15.48 -22.84 9.05
N LEU A 4 -14.52 -21.91 9.19
CA LEU A 4 -13.59 -21.56 8.11
C LEU A 4 -12.60 -22.69 7.84
N LEU A 5 -12.11 -23.36 8.89
CA LEU A 5 -11.21 -24.51 8.74
C LEU A 5 -11.89 -25.71 8.09
N ARG A 6 -13.20 -25.88 8.24
CA ARG A 6 -13.97 -26.97 7.61
C ARG A 6 -14.23 -26.75 6.13
N ALA A 7 -14.31 -25.51 5.67
CA ALA A 7 -14.54 -25.17 4.26
C ALA A 7 -13.23 -25.12 3.44
N LEU A 8 -12.09 -25.18 4.12
CA LEU A 8 -10.76 -25.08 3.53
C LEU A 8 -10.44 -26.20 2.50
N PRO A 9 -10.85 -27.47 2.72
CA PRO A 9 -10.65 -28.54 1.73
C PRO A 9 -11.45 -28.35 0.43
N ASP A 10 -12.55 -27.61 0.48
CA ASP A 10 -13.46 -27.42 -0.66
C ASP A 10 -13.14 -26.13 -1.45
N ALA A 11 -12.12 -25.37 -1.03
CA ALA A 11 -11.75 -24.11 -1.67
C ALA A 11 -10.76 -24.33 -2.83
N GLU A 12 -11.19 -24.01 -4.05
CA GLU A 12 -10.36 -24.16 -5.26
C GLU A 12 -9.26 -23.09 -5.39
N ASP A 13 -9.42 -21.96 -4.71
CA ASP A 13 -8.58 -20.76 -4.84
C ASP A 13 -7.93 -20.33 -3.50
N PHE A 14 -7.68 -21.30 -2.61
CA PHE A 14 -7.12 -21.02 -1.30
C PHE A 14 -5.75 -20.33 -1.38
N TYR A 15 -5.68 -19.09 -0.89
CA TYR A 15 -4.44 -18.31 -0.74
C TYR A 15 -4.11 -18.09 0.73
N PHE A 16 -2.87 -18.37 1.11
CA PHE A 16 -2.34 -18.08 2.45
C PHE A 16 -0.91 -17.57 2.36
N ASP A 17 -0.64 -16.45 3.01
CA ASP A 17 0.69 -15.83 3.06
C ASP A 17 0.86 -15.00 4.33
N ALA A 18 2.11 -14.77 4.71
CA ALA A 18 2.46 -13.89 5.81
C ALA A 18 2.32 -12.42 5.40
N ILE A 19 1.95 -11.56 6.36
CA ILE A 19 1.98 -10.12 6.13
C ILE A 19 3.43 -9.63 6.24
N SER A 20 4.10 -9.49 5.09
CA SER A 20 5.49 -9.04 5.00
C SER A 20 5.62 -7.64 4.39
N GLN A 21 6.77 -6.99 4.64
CA GLN A 21 7.16 -5.73 4.00
C GLN A 21 8.56 -5.86 3.39
N ILE A 22 8.77 -5.33 2.19
CA ILE A 22 10.11 -5.27 1.57
C ILE A 22 10.83 -3.98 2.00
N ARG A 23 12.03 -4.16 2.57
CA ARG A 23 12.91 -3.07 3.05
C ARG A 23 14.31 -3.23 2.48
N MET A 24 14.68 -2.32 1.60
CA MET A 24 15.99 -2.23 0.96
C MET A 24 16.52 -0.80 1.04
N GLY A 25 17.84 -0.63 1.04
CA GLY A 25 18.50 0.69 1.04
C GLY A 25 18.53 1.36 -0.33
N THR A 26 18.48 0.57 -1.40
CA THR A 26 18.35 0.98 -2.81
C THR A 26 17.58 -0.09 -3.57
N TRP A 27 16.91 0.28 -4.65
CA TRP A 27 16.15 -0.63 -5.52
C TRP A 27 16.86 -0.86 -6.86
N SER A 28 17.99 -0.20 -7.08
CA SER A 28 18.66 -0.15 -8.37
C SER A 28 20.10 -0.61 -8.26
N ARG A 29 20.54 -1.36 -9.28
CA ARG A 29 21.93 -1.80 -9.41
C ARG A 29 22.30 -1.88 -10.88
N GLY A 30 23.26 -1.04 -11.30
CA GLY A 30 23.68 -0.98 -12.69
C GLY A 30 22.52 -0.59 -13.61
N ARG A 31 22.11 -1.50 -14.50
CA ARG A 31 21.04 -1.29 -15.48
C ARG A 31 19.70 -1.92 -15.08
N VAL A 32 19.56 -2.37 -13.83
CA VAL A 32 18.34 -3.01 -13.32
C VAL A 32 17.81 -2.22 -12.14
N THR A 33 16.49 -2.03 -12.09
CA THR A 33 15.78 -1.44 -10.95
C THR A 33 14.49 -2.21 -10.66
N LEU A 34 14.04 -2.16 -9.42
CA LEU A 34 12.81 -2.80 -8.95
C LEU A 34 11.69 -1.77 -8.84
N VAL A 35 10.48 -2.17 -9.23
CA VAL A 35 9.27 -1.35 -9.16
C VAL A 35 8.14 -2.13 -8.51
N GLY A 36 7.28 -1.41 -7.79
CA GLY A 36 6.10 -1.96 -7.11
C GLY A 36 6.47 -2.90 -5.95
N ASP A 37 5.69 -3.96 -5.80
CA ASP A 37 5.84 -4.89 -4.68
C ASP A 37 7.19 -5.61 -4.67
N ALA A 38 7.90 -5.70 -5.80
CA ALA A 38 9.25 -6.26 -5.87
C ALA A 38 10.29 -5.43 -5.11
N GLY A 39 10.14 -4.10 -5.03
CA GLY A 39 11.11 -3.21 -4.38
C GLY A 39 10.65 -2.67 -3.01
N TYR A 40 9.34 -2.46 -2.85
CA TYR A 40 8.81 -1.71 -1.71
C TYR A 40 7.38 -2.10 -1.33
N CYS A 41 7.04 -3.38 -1.40
CA CYS A 41 5.74 -3.86 -0.90
C CYS A 41 5.47 -3.36 0.53
N PRO A 42 4.39 -2.59 0.76
CA PRO A 42 4.05 -2.07 2.08
C PRO A 42 3.39 -3.13 2.97
N GLY A 43 3.01 -4.28 2.41
CA GLY A 43 2.27 -5.37 3.02
C GLY A 43 0.76 -5.28 2.76
N PRO A 44 0.05 -6.42 2.61
CA PRO A 44 -1.37 -6.45 2.19
C PRO A 44 -2.32 -5.75 3.17
N ALA A 45 -1.93 -5.63 4.44
CA ALA A 45 -2.74 -4.99 5.48
C ALA A 45 -2.90 -3.46 5.33
N VAL A 46 -2.09 -2.82 4.48
CA VAL A 46 -2.07 -1.36 4.34
C VAL A 46 -3.20 -0.86 3.44
N GLY A 47 -3.49 -1.62 2.37
CA GLY A 47 -4.18 -1.10 1.19
C GLY A 47 -3.32 -0.03 0.48
N GLY A 48 -3.09 -0.18 -0.83
CA GLY A 48 -2.33 0.82 -1.62
C GLY A 48 -1.01 0.35 -2.23
N GLY A 49 -0.68 -0.94 -2.15
CA GLY A 49 0.44 -1.52 -2.92
C GLY A 49 0.28 -1.28 -4.42
N THR A 50 -0.94 -1.50 -4.95
CA THR A 50 -1.28 -1.22 -6.36
C THR A 50 -1.08 0.25 -6.72
N SER A 51 -1.55 1.18 -5.89
CA SER A 51 -1.39 2.61 -6.18
C SER A 51 0.08 3.03 -6.15
N LEU A 52 0.86 2.51 -5.21
CA LEU A 52 2.30 2.76 -5.11
C LEU A 52 3.08 2.12 -6.27
N ALA A 53 2.61 0.98 -6.79
CA ALA A 53 3.16 0.36 -7.99
C ALA A 53 2.89 1.21 -9.24
N VAL A 54 1.67 1.73 -9.42
CA VAL A 54 1.31 2.61 -10.54
C VAL A 54 2.12 3.90 -10.52
N VAL A 55 2.15 4.59 -9.37
CA VAL A 55 2.96 5.80 -9.19
C VAL A 55 4.44 5.52 -9.47
N GLY A 56 4.95 4.41 -8.95
CA GLY A 56 6.33 4.01 -9.16
C GLY A 56 6.66 3.73 -10.62
N ALA A 57 5.76 3.06 -11.36
CA ALA A 57 5.94 2.81 -12.78
C ALA A 57 5.95 4.12 -13.59
N HIS A 58 5.05 5.04 -13.28
CA HIS A 58 4.99 6.37 -13.91
C HIS A 58 6.28 7.16 -13.71
N LEU A 59 6.72 7.29 -12.46
CA LEU A 59 7.95 8.01 -12.13
C LEU A 59 9.18 7.35 -12.75
N LEU A 60 9.25 6.02 -12.74
CA LEU A 60 10.34 5.29 -13.37
C LEU A 60 10.40 5.57 -14.88
N ALA A 61 9.26 5.53 -15.56
CA ALA A 61 9.20 5.81 -16.99
C ALA A 61 9.65 7.25 -17.29
N ALA A 62 9.17 8.23 -16.53
CA ALA A 62 9.53 9.64 -16.69
C ALA A 62 11.04 9.88 -16.47
N THR A 63 11.61 9.38 -15.37
CA THR A 63 13.01 9.65 -15.05
C THR A 63 13.99 8.90 -15.96
N VAL A 64 13.62 7.71 -16.46
CA VAL A 64 14.41 6.99 -17.46
C VAL A 64 14.36 7.71 -18.81
N ALA A 65 13.20 8.22 -19.21
CA ALA A 65 13.08 9.02 -20.44
C ALA A 65 13.92 10.30 -20.37
N GLU A 66 13.86 11.04 -19.26
CA GLU A 66 14.65 12.26 -19.04
C GLU A 66 16.17 12.00 -19.02
N ALA A 67 16.60 10.83 -18.53
CA ALA A 67 18.02 10.48 -18.42
C ALA A 67 18.67 9.99 -19.73
N GLY A 68 17.87 9.71 -20.77
CA GLY A 68 18.36 9.34 -22.10
C GLY A 68 19.25 8.09 -22.08
N ARG A 69 20.55 8.25 -22.39
CA ARG A 69 21.51 7.12 -22.48
C ARG A 69 22.12 6.69 -21.15
N ASP A 70 21.77 7.35 -20.04
CA ASP A 70 22.23 7.00 -18.69
C ASP A 70 21.09 6.52 -17.78
N PRO A 71 20.72 5.22 -17.84
CA PRO A 71 19.69 4.67 -16.97
C PRO A 71 20.02 4.78 -15.48
N ALA A 72 21.30 4.82 -15.10
CA ALA A 72 21.68 4.90 -13.70
C ALA A 72 21.29 6.25 -13.08
N ALA A 73 21.45 7.35 -13.84
CA ALA A 73 20.94 8.66 -13.44
C ALA A 73 19.42 8.68 -13.31
N GLY A 74 18.70 8.06 -14.25
CA GLY A 74 17.24 7.95 -14.22
C GLY A 74 16.74 7.15 -13.01
N PHE A 75 17.40 6.05 -12.68
CA PHE A 75 17.09 5.25 -11.50
C PHE A 75 17.36 6.00 -10.19
N ALA A 76 18.46 6.75 -10.11
CA ALA A 76 18.75 7.57 -8.93
C ALA A 76 17.73 8.71 -8.74
N ALA A 77 17.19 9.28 -9.82
CA ALA A 77 16.09 10.24 -9.75
C ALA A 77 14.78 9.58 -9.30
N TYR A 78 14.46 8.41 -9.86
CA TYR A 78 13.31 7.60 -9.47
C TYR A 78 13.32 7.25 -7.97
N GLU A 79 14.43 6.73 -7.46
CA GLU A 79 14.56 6.38 -6.04
C GLU A 79 14.34 7.58 -5.12
N ARG A 80 14.89 8.75 -5.48
CA ARG A 80 14.69 9.98 -4.71
C ARG A 80 13.22 10.40 -4.68
N ALA A 81 12.52 10.34 -5.81
CA ALA A 81 11.11 10.70 -5.91
C ALA A 81 10.21 9.75 -5.11
N MET A 82 10.52 8.45 -5.13
CA MET A 82 9.74 7.42 -4.44
C MET A 82 10.09 7.22 -2.96
N ALA A 83 11.20 7.81 -2.48
CA ALA A 83 11.68 7.60 -1.12
C ALA A 83 10.64 7.99 -0.03
N GLU A 84 9.99 9.15 -0.17
CA GLU A 84 8.98 9.59 0.80
C GLU A 84 7.66 8.81 0.71
N PRO A 85 7.05 8.61 -0.47
CA PRO A 85 5.87 7.76 -0.61
C PRO A 85 6.05 6.37 -0.02
N VAL A 86 7.20 5.72 -0.28
CA VAL A 86 7.50 4.40 0.29
C VAL A 86 7.66 4.47 1.82
N ARG A 87 8.37 5.47 2.35
CA ARG A 87 8.50 5.64 3.81
C ARG A 87 7.14 5.80 4.50
N GLN A 88 6.24 6.58 3.92
CA GLN A 88 4.90 6.77 4.46
C GLN A 88 4.10 5.46 4.43
N SER A 89 4.12 4.75 3.30
CA SER A 89 3.40 3.48 3.14
C SER A 89 3.79 2.43 4.20
N ARG A 90 5.09 2.35 4.54
CA ARG A 90 5.62 1.40 5.53
C ARG A 90 5.08 1.63 6.95
N ARG A 91 4.69 2.86 7.28
CA ARG A 91 4.19 3.23 8.62
C ARG A 91 2.72 2.88 8.81
N VAL A 92 1.94 2.85 7.73
CA VAL A 92 0.49 2.63 7.80
C VAL A 92 0.16 1.18 8.17
N GLY A 93 0.85 0.19 7.58
CA GLY A 93 0.57 -1.24 7.82
C GLY A 93 0.60 -1.66 9.29
N PRO A 94 1.68 -1.40 10.04
CA PRO A 94 1.74 -1.73 11.45
C PRO A 94 0.68 -1.02 12.29
N ALA A 95 0.30 0.21 11.93
CA ALA A 95 -0.74 0.95 12.64
C ALA A 95 -2.13 0.32 12.41
N VAL A 96 -2.46 0.01 11.16
CA VAL A 96 -3.72 -0.65 10.79
C VAL A 96 -3.82 -2.03 11.44
N LEU A 97 -2.74 -2.82 11.42
CA LEU A 97 -2.73 -4.14 12.04
C LEU A 97 -2.96 -4.11 13.54
N ARG A 98 -2.37 -3.15 14.26
CA ARG A 98 -2.63 -2.96 15.70
C ARG A 98 -4.07 -2.59 16.01
N THR A 99 -4.76 -1.92 15.10
CA THR A 99 -6.17 -1.56 15.25
C THR A 99 -7.09 -2.73 14.90
N LEU A 100 -6.78 -3.48 13.85
CA LEU A 100 -7.64 -4.55 13.34
C LEU A 100 -7.47 -5.89 14.07
N VAL A 101 -6.25 -6.24 14.47
CA VAL A 101 -5.96 -7.51 15.15
C VAL A 101 -6.16 -7.33 16.65
N PRO A 102 -7.20 -7.95 17.25
CA PRO A 102 -7.46 -7.78 18.67
C PRO A 102 -6.37 -8.44 19.51
N GLY A 103 -5.72 -7.68 20.38
CA GLY A 103 -4.65 -8.18 21.25
C GLY A 103 -5.14 -8.89 22.51
N SER A 104 -6.44 -8.83 22.80
CA SER A 104 -7.03 -9.42 24.01
C SER A 104 -8.35 -10.12 23.74
N ARG A 105 -8.67 -11.12 24.58
CA ARG A 105 -9.96 -11.83 24.55
C ARG A 105 -11.16 -10.89 24.73
N ALA A 106 -11.01 -9.86 25.57
CA ALA A 106 -12.02 -8.83 25.76
C ALA A 106 -12.27 -8.05 24.46
N GLN A 107 -11.20 -7.67 23.74
CA GLN A 107 -11.30 -6.95 22.47
C GLN A 107 -11.95 -7.80 21.38
N VAL A 108 -11.61 -9.11 21.26
CA VAL A 108 -12.28 -10.03 20.32
C VAL A 108 -13.80 -10.07 20.54
N TRP A 109 -14.24 -9.99 21.79
CA TRP A 109 -15.66 -9.98 22.13
C TRP A 109 -16.32 -8.61 21.92
N LEU A 110 -15.62 -7.52 22.24
CA LEU A 110 -16.17 -6.16 22.20
C LEU A 110 -16.29 -5.62 20.78
N THR A 111 -15.29 -5.89 19.92
CA THR A 111 -15.22 -5.37 18.55
C THR A 111 -16.44 -5.70 17.70
N PRO A 112 -16.93 -6.95 17.57
CA PRO A 112 -18.11 -7.25 16.78
C PRO A 112 -19.39 -6.61 17.35
N ARG A 113 -19.48 -6.41 18.67
CA ARG A 113 -20.63 -5.74 19.31
C ARG A 113 -20.64 -4.23 19.05
N VAL A 114 -19.46 -3.61 19.08
CA VAL A 114 -19.30 -2.20 18.71
C VAL A 114 -19.58 -2.00 17.23
N LEU A 115 -19.14 -2.93 16.37
CA LEU A 115 -19.39 -2.86 14.93
C LEU A 115 -20.88 -3.01 14.59
N GLN A 116 -21.58 -3.95 15.25
CA GLN A 116 -23.03 -4.15 15.10
C GLN A 116 -23.85 -2.95 15.60
N THR A 117 -23.39 -2.27 16.65
CA THR A 117 -24.05 -1.05 17.15
C THR A 117 -23.72 0.17 16.29
N LEU A 118 -22.52 0.23 15.69
CA LEU A 118 -22.12 1.25 14.71
C LEU A 118 -23.03 1.29 13.47
N THR A 119 -23.48 0.14 12.99
CA THR A 119 -24.42 0.07 11.86
C THR A 119 -25.82 0.57 12.23
N SER A 120 -26.17 0.56 13.51
CA SER A 120 -27.48 0.96 14.03
C SER A 120 -27.53 2.41 14.54
N LEU A 121 -26.41 3.14 14.49
CA LEU A 121 -26.31 4.54 14.91
C LEU A 121 -26.87 5.52 13.85
N PRO A 122 -27.47 6.66 14.26
CA PRO A 122 -27.91 7.70 13.34
C PRO A 122 -26.77 8.22 12.46
N GLY A 123 -27.05 8.46 11.17
CA GLY A 123 -26.09 8.90 10.14
C GLY A 123 -25.05 9.95 10.54
N PRO A 124 -25.40 11.06 11.24
CA PRO A 124 -24.41 12.06 11.64
C PRO A 124 -23.41 11.55 12.70
N LEU A 125 -23.84 10.67 13.61
CA LEU A 125 -22.97 10.08 14.63
C LEU A 125 -22.04 9.05 14.01
N ARG A 126 -22.58 8.18 13.13
CA ARG A 126 -21.80 7.20 12.37
C ARG A 126 -20.70 7.88 11.57
N ARG A 127 -21.03 8.96 10.85
CA ARG A 127 -20.07 9.73 10.03
C ARG A 127 -18.96 10.37 10.87
N ARG A 128 -19.24 10.83 12.10
CA ARG A 128 -18.22 11.35 13.01
C ARG A 128 -17.31 10.26 13.58
N LEU A 129 -17.86 9.09 13.88
CA LEU A 129 -17.10 7.96 14.43
C LEU A 129 -16.26 7.23 13.37
N THR A 130 -16.73 7.19 12.12
CA THR A 130 -15.98 6.62 10.98
C THR A 130 -15.10 7.63 10.26
N ALA A 131 -15.18 8.93 10.62
CA ALA A 131 -14.24 9.95 10.18
C ALA A 131 -12.91 9.80 10.92
N TYR A 132 -12.25 8.66 10.73
CA TYR A 132 -10.85 8.51 11.08
C TYR A 132 -10.04 9.23 10.00
N GLY A 133 -9.62 10.46 10.30
CA GLY A 133 -8.88 11.33 9.40
C GLY A 133 -7.52 10.73 9.05
N GLY A 134 -7.30 10.46 7.76
CA GLY A 134 -5.98 10.08 7.23
C GLY A 134 -5.91 8.75 6.49
N GLY A 135 -7.01 8.26 5.91
CA GLY A 135 -6.99 7.06 5.07
C GLY A 135 -6.05 7.14 3.85
N PRO A 136 -5.89 6.04 3.09
CA PRO A 136 -4.96 5.90 1.96
C PRO A 136 -5.05 7.00 0.89
N ALA A 137 -6.20 7.68 0.80
CA ALA A 137 -6.39 8.86 -0.04
C ALA A 137 -5.41 10.02 0.27
N ARG A 138 -5.01 10.21 1.54
CA ARG A 138 -4.06 11.26 1.93
C ARG A 138 -2.61 10.91 1.55
N MET A 139 -2.31 9.63 1.41
CA MET A 139 -1.02 9.13 0.92
C MET A 139 -0.83 9.43 -0.57
N LEU A 140 -1.91 9.39 -1.36
CA LEU A 140 -1.87 9.67 -2.80
C LEU A 140 -1.77 11.16 -3.11
N GLY A 141 -2.28 12.02 -2.24
CA GLY A 141 -2.20 13.48 -2.41
C GLY A 141 -0.81 14.10 -2.20
N ALA A 142 0.17 13.32 -1.73
CA ALA A 142 1.55 13.80 -1.53
C ALA A 142 2.45 13.58 -2.77
N VAL A 143 1.98 12.83 -3.77
CA VAL A 143 2.74 12.53 -4.98
C VAL A 143 2.41 13.57 -6.04
N VAL A 144 3.38 14.41 -6.39
CA VAL A 144 3.32 15.25 -7.58
C VAL A 144 3.80 14.39 -8.75
N LEU A 145 2.87 14.02 -9.63
CA LEU A 145 3.20 13.29 -10.86
C LEU A 145 3.65 14.30 -11.92
N PRO A 146 4.73 14.03 -12.66
CA PRO A 146 5.05 14.78 -13.87
C PRO A 146 3.91 14.66 -14.89
N ASP A 147 3.63 15.76 -15.61
CA ASP A 147 2.64 15.81 -16.68
C ASP A 147 2.91 14.72 -17.74
N ASP A 148 1.84 14.14 -18.28
CA ASP A 148 1.89 13.04 -19.26
C ASP A 148 2.68 13.39 -20.53
N ASP A 149 2.79 14.68 -20.88
CA ASP A 149 3.52 15.17 -22.05
C ASP A 149 5.03 14.85 -22.03
N ARG A 150 5.58 14.40 -20.90
CA ARG A 150 6.99 13.99 -20.75
C ARG A 150 7.23 12.50 -20.93
N LEU A 151 6.18 11.69 -21.01
CA LEU A 151 6.33 10.26 -21.21
C LEU A 151 6.50 9.93 -22.71
N PRO A 152 7.43 9.01 -23.06
CA PRO A 152 7.53 8.52 -24.42
C PRO A 152 6.20 7.86 -24.80
N THR A 153 5.61 8.28 -25.92
CA THR A 153 4.40 7.66 -26.45
C THR A 153 4.67 6.19 -26.75
N VAL A 154 3.85 5.30 -26.19
CA VAL A 154 3.93 3.88 -26.49
C VAL A 154 3.53 3.69 -27.96
N PRO A 155 4.34 3.00 -28.78
CA PRO A 155 4.02 2.74 -30.19
C PRO A 155 2.84 1.77 -30.37
#